data_AF-A0A0B2P2Y5-F1
#
_entry.id   AF-A0A0B2P2Y5-F1
#
_cell.length_a   1.000
_cell.length_b   1.000
_cell.length_c   1.000
_cell.angle_alpha   90.00
_cell.angle_beta   90.00
_cell.angle_gamma   90.00
#
_symmetry.space_group_name_H-M   'P 1'
#
loop_
_entity.id
_entity.type
_entity.pdbx_description
1 polymer ?
#
loop_
_entity_poly.entity_id
_entity_poly.type
_entity_poly.pdbx_seq_one_letter_code
_entity_poly.pdbx_strand_id
1 'polypeptide(L)'
;MLKVIASTNQAVQWITPLGLPVVQPYRQFGRHLIKTSLQILTLQRETNKVMVKRQRTAFPPNFVHSLDGSHMMMTTVACKKAGLNFAGVHDSYWTHACDVDEMNRILREKFVELYDAPILENLLESFQKTFPALNFPPLPERGDFDLQEIKSNSVKFVCIYMHGIEKAPTTTVMEKKEVCEARTRLPN
;
A
#
# COMPACT_ATOMS: atom_id res chain seq x y z
N MET A 1 -16.09 3.34 -7.92
CA MET A 1 -15.01 3.44 -8.92
C MET A 1 -14.66 2.09 -9.55
N LEU A 2 -14.18 1.11 -8.78
CA LEU A 2 -13.59 -0.12 -9.31
C LEU A 2 -14.55 -1.06 -10.06
N LYS A 3 -15.84 -1.06 -9.71
CA LYS A 3 -16.87 -1.85 -10.41
C LYS A 3 -16.97 -1.46 -11.88
N VAL A 4 -16.79 -0.17 -12.18
CA VAL A 4 -16.94 0.42 -13.52
C VAL A 4 -15.70 0.17 -14.37
N ILE A 5 -14.50 0.24 -13.76
CA ILE A 5 -13.23 -0.11 -14.44
C ILE A 5 -13.19 -1.59 -14.80
N ALA A 6 -13.53 -2.47 -13.85
CA ALA A 6 -13.38 -3.89 -14.08
C ALA A 6 -14.36 -4.44 -15.17
N SER A 7 -15.46 -3.73 -15.47
CA SER A 7 -16.35 -4.08 -16.59
C SER A 7 -15.78 -3.80 -17.98
N THR A 8 -14.69 -3.02 -18.13
CA THR A 8 -14.07 -2.74 -19.44
C THR A 8 -13.04 -3.79 -19.87
N ASN A 9 -12.93 -4.91 -19.13
CA ASN A 9 -11.91 -5.94 -19.30
C ASN A 9 -10.46 -5.40 -19.26
N GLN A 10 -10.23 -4.29 -18.56
CA GLN A 10 -8.90 -3.76 -18.28
C GLN A 10 -8.50 -4.02 -16.82
N ALA A 11 -7.20 -4.20 -16.58
CA ALA A 11 -6.67 -4.36 -15.23
C ALA A 11 -6.67 -3.01 -14.51
N VAL A 12 -6.93 -3.03 -13.20
CA VAL A 12 -6.80 -1.81 -12.39
C VAL A 12 -5.32 -1.48 -12.23
N GLN A 13 -4.97 -0.24 -12.53
CA GLN A 13 -3.62 0.28 -12.41
C GLN A 13 -3.62 1.68 -11.80
N TRP A 14 -2.61 2.01 -11.01
CA TRP A 14 -2.40 3.34 -10.43
C TRP A 14 -0.93 3.68 -10.34
N ILE A 15 -0.61 4.92 -10.02
CA ILE A 15 0.76 5.40 -9.79
C ILE A 15 0.87 5.72 -8.31
N THR A 16 1.91 5.24 -7.64
CA THR A 16 2.17 5.59 -6.23
C THR A 16 2.61 7.06 -6.12
N PRO A 17 2.56 7.67 -4.92
CA PRO A 17 3.08 9.02 -4.71
C PRO A 17 4.56 9.21 -5.09
N LEU A 18 5.33 8.12 -5.18
CA LEU A 18 6.72 8.12 -5.65
C LEU A 18 6.87 7.90 -7.17
N GLY A 19 5.77 7.89 -7.92
CA GLY A 19 5.80 7.72 -9.37
C GLY A 19 5.91 6.27 -9.86
N LEU A 20 5.76 5.27 -8.99
CA LEU A 20 5.85 3.87 -9.39
C LEU A 20 4.51 3.36 -9.93
N PRO A 21 4.44 2.85 -11.17
CA PRO A 21 3.21 2.25 -11.70
C PRO A 21 2.96 0.89 -11.07
N VAL A 22 1.74 0.66 -10.60
CA VAL A 22 1.28 -0.60 -10.02
C VAL A 22 0.10 -1.12 -10.82
N VAL A 23 0.15 -2.40 -11.21
CA VAL A 23 -0.89 -3.07 -12.00
C VAL A 23 -1.33 -4.34 -11.28
N GLN A 24 -2.63 -4.56 -11.15
CA GLN A 24 -3.15 -5.79 -10.54
C GLN A 24 -3.12 -6.97 -11.52
N PRO A 25 -2.41 -8.07 -11.22
CA PRO A 25 -2.22 -9.20 -12.15
C PRO A 25 -3.37 -10.21 -12.15
N TYR A 26 -4.60 -9.82 -11.76
CA TYR A 26 -5.71 -10.76 -11.64
C TYR A 26 -6.37 -11.02 -13.00
N ARG A 27 -5.82 -12.00 -13.73
CA ARG A 27 -6.33 -12.53 -15.00
C ARG A 27 -6.84 -13.96 -14.85
N GLN A 28 -7.80 -14.35 -15.68
CA GLN A 28 -8.28 -15.73 -15.72
C GLN A 28 -7.19 -16.62 -16.28
N PHE A 29 -7.06 -17.82 -15.72
CA PHE A 29 -6.14 -18.83 -16.21
C PHE A 29 -6.88 -19.82 -17.11
N GLY A 30 -6.31 -20.06 -18.30
CA GLY A 30 -6.70 -21.12 -19.20
C GLY A 30 -5.80 -22.34 -19.02
N ARG A 31 -6.26 -23.48 -19.52
CA ARG A 31 -5.44 -24.69 -19.63
C ARG A 31 -4.77 -24.70 -21.00
N HIS A 32 -3.47 -24.95 -21.02
CA HIS A 32 -2.71 -25.18 -22.23
C HIS A 32 -2.22 -26.63 -22.23
N LEU A 33 -2.72 -27.42 -23.16
CA LEU A 33 -2.39 -28.84 -23.27
C LEU A 33 -1.22 -29.01 -24.24
N ILE A 34 -0.11 -29.56 -23.74
CA ILE A 34 1.04 -29.94 -24.56
C ILE A 34 1.01 -31.45 -24.72
N LYS A 35 0.73 -31.92 -25.94
CA LYS A 35 0.80 -33.35 -26.27
C LYS A 35 2.25 -33.73 -26.52
N THR A 36 2.75 -34.69 -25.77
CA THR A 36 4.05 -35.33 -26.00
C THR A 36 3.82 -36.79 -26.42
N SER A 37 4.88 -37.48 -26.86
CA SER A 37 4.82 -38.91 -27.20
C SER A 37 4.49 -39.82 -26.01
N LEU A 38 4.76 -39.38 -24.77
CA LEU A 38 4.56 -40.17 -23.55
C LEU A 38 3.25 -39.82 -22.84
N GLN A 39 2.85 -38.55 -22.83
CA GLN A 39 1.66 -38.06 -22.11
C GLN A 39 1.21 -36.66 -22.55
N ILE A 40 0.06 -36.22 -22.03
CA ILE A 40 -0.44 -34.85 -22.20
C ILE A 40 -0.11 -34.05 -20.93
N LEU A 41 0.70 -33.00 -21.08
CA LEU A 41 0.99 -32.05 -20.01
C LEU A 41 -0.06 -30.94 -20.00
N THR A 42 -0.68 -30.70 -18.84
CA THR A 42 -1.62 -29.57 -18.66
C THR A 42 -0.90 -28.43 -17.95
N LEU A 43 -0.63 -27.35 -18.67
CA LEU A 43 -0.05 -26.13 -18.12
C LEU A 43 -1.15 -25.09 -17.85
N GLN A 44 -0.92 -24.26 -16.83
CA GLN A 44 -1.76 -23.12 -16.55
C GLN A 44 -1.18 -21.90 -17.28
N ARG A 45 -1.96 -21.26 -18.15
CA ARG A 45 -1.55 -20.06 -18.90
C ARG A 45 -2.50 -18.92 -18.63
N GLU A 46 -1.98 -17.73 -18.37
CA GLU A 46 -2.82 -16.53 -18.25
C GLU A 46 -3.55 -16.23 -19.57
N THR A 47 -4.80 -15.81 -19.45
CA THR A 47 -5.61 -15.34 -20.57
C THR A 47 -5.73 -13.83 -20.55
N ASN A 48 -6.25 -13.26 -21.65
CA ASN A 48 -6.50 -11.82 -21.75
C ASN A 48 -7.74 -11.35 -20.96
N LYS A 49 -8.50 -12.27 -20.33
CA LYS A 49 -9.71 -11.94 -19.57
C LYS A 49 -9.35 -11.59 -18.12
N VAL A 50 -9.78 -10.43 -17.62
CA VAL A 50 -9.57 -10.04 -16.22
C VAL A 50 -10.60 -10.66 -15.30
N MET A 51 -10.17 -10.99 -14.07
CA MET A 51 -11.05 -11.48 -13.01
C MET A 51 -11.69 -10.31 -12.27
N VAL A 52 -12.77 -9.75 -12.82
CA VAL A 52 -13.49 -8.57 -12.32
C VAL A 52 -13.72 -8.59 -10.80
N LYS A 53 -14.22 -9.72 -10.27
CA LYS A 53 -14.48 -9.89 -8.84
C LYS A 53 -13.20 -9.77 -8.00
N ARG A 54 -12.10 -10.40 -8.43
CA ARG A 54 -10.81 -10.39 -7.70
C ARG A 54 -10.12 -9.03 -7.79
N GLN A 55 -10.11 -8.40 -8.97
CA GLN A 55 -9.61 -7.02 -9.15
C GLN A 55 -10.28 -6.08 -8.11
N ARG A 56 -11.62 -6.12 -8.04
CA ARG A 56 -12.38 -5.28 -7.10
C ARG A 56 -12.04 -5.56 -5.63
N THR A 57 -12.00 -6.82 -5.22
CA THR A 57 -11.80 -7.18 -3.79
C THR A 57 -10.35 -7.00 -3.35
N ALA A 58 -9.39 -7.17 -4.25
CA ALA A 58 -7.97 -7.06 -3.92
C ALA A 58 -7.42 -5.64 -4.05
N PHE A 59 -8.18 -4.70 -4.64
CA PHE A 59 -7.71 -3.33 -4.78
C PHE A 59 -7.47 -2.63 -3.44
N PRO A 60 -8.41 -2.58 -2.48
CA PRO A 60 -8.16 -1.88 -1.22
C PRO A 60 -6.87 -2.32 -0.49
N PRO A 61 -6.61 -3.63 -0.27
CA PRO A 61 -5.36 -4.03 0.40
C PRO A 61 -4.12 -3.73 -0.44
N ASN A 62 -4.17 -3.95 -1.76
CA ASN A 62 -3.00 -3.68 -2.62
C ASN A 62 -2.68 -2.18 -2.69
N PHE A 63 -3.70 -1.33 -2.67
CA PHE A 63 -3.53 0.13 -2.67
C PHE A 63 -2.85 0.59 -1.38
N VAL A 64 -3.34 0.15 -0.21
CA VAL A 64 -2.73 0.47 1.09
C VAL A 64 -1.29 -0.06 1.17
N HIS A 65 -1.04 -1.30 0.75
CA HIS A 65 0.32 -1.85 0.72
C HIS A 65 1.27 -1.05 -0.19
N SER A 66 0.76 -0.48 -1.29
CA SER A 66 1.59 0.39 -2.15
C SER A 66 1.95 1.72 -1.48
N LEU A 67 1.08 2.23 -0.61
CA LEU A 67 1.35 3.41 0.22
C LEU A 67 2.33 3.09 1.34
N ASP A 68 2.16 1.95 2.04
CA ASP A 68 3.13 1.48 3.04
C ASP A 68 4.53 1.32 2.43
N GLY A 69 4.62 0.73 1.22
CA GLY A 69 5.89 0.64 0.50
C GLY A 69 6.48 2.00 0.13
N SER A 70 5.64 2.97 -0.22
CA SER A 70 6.07 4.35 -0.50
C SER A 70 6.59 5.04 0.77
N HIS A 71 5.89 4.89 1.89
CA HIS A 71 6.33 5.39 3.20
C HIS A 71 7.69 4.81 3.59
N MET A 72 7.86 3.48 3.48
CA MET A 72 9.12 2.80 3.76
C MET A 72 10.26 3.37 2.89
N MET A 73 10.04 3.55 1.59
CA MET A 73 11.06 4.11 0.70
C MET A 73 11.42 5.56 1.05
N MET A 74 10.42 6.40 1.33
CA MET A 74 10.62 7.79 1.77
C MET A 74 11.43 7.87 3.06
N THR A 75 11.09 7.04 4.04
CA THR A 75 11.83 6.93 5.30
C THR A 75 13.24 6.43 5.08
N THR A 76 13.44 5.39 4.26
CA THR A 76 14.78 4.86 3.95
C THR A 76 15.71 5.95 3.41
N VAL A 77 15.22 6.75 2.46
CA VAL A 77 15.97 7.86 1.87
C VAL A 77 16.29 8.93 2.92
N ALA A 78 15.34 9.24 3.81
CA ALA A 78 15.52 10.22 4.86
C ALA A 78 16.51 9.76 5.94
N CYS A 79 16.40 8.52 6.41
CA CYS A 79 17.35 7.91 7.34
C CYS A 79 18.77 7.92 6.76
N LYS A 80 18.93 7.55 5.48
CA LYS A 80 20.23 7.60 4.80
C LYS A 80 20.82 9.01 4.77
N LYS A 81 20.00 10.04 4.52
CA LYS A 81 20.43 11.46 4.55
C LYS A 81 20.82 11.92 5.95
N ALA A 82 20.18 11.40 6.98
CA ALA A 82 20.50 11.67 8.38
C ALA A 82 21.66 10.82 8.93
N GLY A 83 22.23 9.92 8.11
CA GLY A 83 23.36 9.06 8.52
C GLY A 83 22.96 7.82 9.32
N LEU A 84 21.68 7.47 9.36
CA LEU A 84 21.18 6.30 10.07
C LEU A 84 21.28 5.03 9.22
N ASN A 85 21.63 3.91 9.85
CA ASN A 85 21.46 2.59 9.25
C ASN A 85 19.99 2.19 9.28
N PHE A 86 19.46 1.68 8.17
CA PHE A 86 18.05 1.32 8.07
C PHE A 86 17.89 -0.06 7.44
N ALA A 87 17.04 -0.90 8.03
CA ALA A 87 16.49 -2.09 7.39
C ALA A 87 14.97 -2.10 7.57
N GLY A 88 14.25 -2.60 6.56
CA GLY A 88 12.78 -2.65 6.58
C GLY A 88 12.29 -4.01 6.13
N VAL A 89 11.34 -4.58 6.86
CA VAL A 89 10.58 -5.77 6.45
C VAL A 89 9.11 -5.41 6.51
N HIS A 90 8.52 -5.13 5.35
CA HIS A 90 7.14 -4.64 5.22
C HIS A 90 6.90 -3.38 6.06
N ASP A 91 6.17 -3.49 7.17
CA ASP A 91 5.80 -2.41 8.09
C ASP A 91 6.66 -2.36 9.35
N SER A 92 7.71 -3.17 9.43
CA SER A 92 8.67 -3.21 10.52
C SER A 92 9.97 -2.51 10.14
N TYR A 93 10.42 -1.57 10.98
CA TYR A 93 11.56 -0.67 10.70
C TYR A 93 12.70 -0.88 11.71
N TRP A 94 13.91 -1.07 11.21
CA TRP A 94 15.06 -1.48 12.04
C TRP A 94 16.24 -0.51 11.89
N THR A 95 16.89 -0.19 13.01
CA THR A 95 18.12 0.62 13.10
C THR A 95 18.92 0.25 14.37
N HIS A 96 20.05 0.91 14.63
CA HIS A 96 20.80 0.75 15.88
C HIS A 96 20.09 1.35 17.09
N ALA A 97 20.40 0.84 18.29
CA ALA A 97 19.82 1.29 19.56
C ALA A 97 19.90 2.80 19.80
N CYS A 98 21.03 3.41 19.46
CA CYS A 98 21.25 4.84 19.62
C CYS A 98 20.39 5.71 18.69
N ASP A 99 19.87 5.15 17.60
CA ASP A 99 19.29 5.92 16.50
C ASP A 99 17.75 5.83 16.45
N VAL A 100 17.11 5.05 17.32
CA VAL A 100 15.66 4.81 17.21
C VAL A 100 14.81 6.02 17.49
N ASP A 101 15.20 6.91 18.41
CA ASP A 101 14.42 8.12 18.66
C ASP A 101 14.39 9.02 17.41
N GLU A 102 15.54 9.13 16.74
CA GLU A 102 15.67 9.88 15.51
C GLU A 102 14.95 9.18 14.34
N MET A 103 15.07 7.86 14.21
CA MET A 103 14.32 7.10 13.20
C MET A 103 12.80 7.24 13.39
N ASN A 104 12.32 7.22 14.64
CA ASN A 104 10.90 7.41 14.96
C ASN A 104 10.42 8.82 14.58
N ARG A 105 11.24 9.84 14.79
CA ARG A 105 10.95 11.21 14.33
C ARG A 105 10.81 11.25 12.81
N ILE A 106 11.77 10.68 12.08
CA ILE A 106 11.76 10.61 10.61
C ILE A 106 10.55 9.82 10.10
N LEU A 107 10.20 8.69 10.73
CA LEU A 107 9.05 7.87 10.38
C LEU A 107 7.74 8.67 10.44
N ARG A 108 7.51 9.37 11.55
CA ARG A 108 6.33 10.24 11.74
C ARG A 108 6.30 11.37 10.72
N GLU A 109 7.43 12.02 10.49
CA GLU A 109 7.53 13.11 9.51
C GLU A 109 7.18 12.64 8.10
N LYS A 110 7.74 11.52 7.67
CA LYS A 110 7.45 10.96 6.34
C LYS A 110 6.05 10.37 6.23
N PHE A 111 5.46 9.94 7.34
CA PHE A 111 4.06 9.53 7.37
C PHE A 111 3.16 10.75 7.10
N VAL A 112 3.35 11.84 7.84
CA VAL A 112 2.58 13.08 7.64
C VAL A 112 2.78 13.61 6.23
N GLU A 113 4.02 13.68 5.74
CA GLU A 113 4.32 14.13 4.38
C GLU A 113 3.59 13.31 3.30
N LEU A 114 3.54 11.98 3.46
CA LEU A 114 2.84 11.10 2.52
C LEU A 114 1.33 11.34 2.53
N TYR A 115 0.71 11.41 3.70
CA TYR A 115 -0.76 11.49 3.84
C TYR A 115 -1.33 12.90 3.79
N ASP A 116 -0.49 13.94 3.88
CA ASP A 116 -0.87 15.32 3.59
C ASP A 116 -1.13 15.53 2.09
N ALA A 117 -0.50 14.71 1.23
CA ALA A 117 -0.76 14.71 -0.19
C ALA A 117 -2.21 14.27 -0.51
N PRO A 118 -2.83 14.81 -1.58
CA PRO A 118 -4.19 14.46 -1.98
C PRO A 118 -4.24 13.11 -2.72
N ILE A 119 -3.95 12.02 -1.98
CA ILE A 119 -3.78 10.67 -2.52
C ILE A 119 -5.02 10.17 -3.27
N LEU A 120 -6.22 10.36 -2.70
CA LEU A 120 -7.46 9.84 -3.30
C LEU A 120 -7.91 10.69 -4.49
N GLU A 121 -7.66 11.99 -4.44
CA GLU A 121 -7.91 12.92 -5.54
C GLU A 121 -6.99 12.60 -6.73
N ASN A 122 -5.70 12.41 -6.49
CA ASN A 122 -4.73 12.00 -7.52
C ASN A 122 -5.11 10.64 -8.13
N LEU A 123 -5.58 9.69 -7.30
CA LEU A 123 -6.05 8.40 -7.76
C LEU A 123 -7.29 8.54 -8.67
N LEU A 124 -8.27 9.35 -8.26
CA LEU A 124 -9.47 9.60 -9.04
C LEU A 124 -9.13 10.28 -10.38
N GLU A 125 -8.26 11.29 -10.37
CA GLU A 125 -7.81 11.99 -11.56
C GLU A 125 -7.11 11.02 -12.54
N SER A 126 -6.24 10.14 -12.02
CA SER A 126 -5.59 9.08 -12.81
C SER A 126 -6.61 8.15 -13.48
N PHE A 127 -7.66 7.74 -12.75
CA PHE A 127 -8.71 6.91 -13.31
C PHE A 127 -9.55 7.65 -14.36
N GLN A 128 -9.87 8.92 -14.15
CA GLN A 128 -10.59 9.73 -15.13
C GLN A 128 -9.78 9.91 -16.42
N LYS A 129 -8.46 10.15 -16.32
CA LYS A 129 -7.57 10.24 -17.49
C LYS A 129 -7.47 8.92 -18.25
N THR A 130 -7.38 7.80 -17.54
CA THR A 130 -7.27 6.46 -18.15
C THR A 130 -8.59 6.00 -18.75
N PHE A 131 -9.73 6.37 -18.14
CA PHE A 131 -11.06 5.92 -18.50
C PHE A 131 -12.03 7.12 -18.68
N PRO A 132 -11.85 7.96 -19.71
CA PRO A 132 -12.62 9.18 -19.88
C PRO A 132 -14.11 8.93 -20.16
N ALA A 133 -14.46 7.75 -20.67
CA ALA A 133 -15.84 7.35 -20.94
C ALA A 133 -16.59 6.85 -19.70
N LEU A 134 -15.92 6.72 -18.54
CA LEU A 134 -16.51 6.16 -17.32
C LEU A 134 -16.82 7.27 -16.32
N ASN A 135 -18.02 7.22 -15.75
CA ASN A 135 -18.41 8.11 -14.67
C ASN A 135 -18.02 7.51 -13.32
N PHE A 136 -17.29 8.28 -12.52
CA PHE A 136 -16.83 7.89 -11.19
C PHE A 136 -17.67 8.60 -10.11
N PRO A 137 -18.01 7.91 -9.00
CA PRO A 137 -18.67 8.55 -7.86
C PRO A 137 -17.75 9.59 -7.21
N PRO A 138 -18.30 10.59 -6.51
CA PRO A 138 -17.51 11.56 -5.78
C PRO A 138 -16.69 10.87 -4.67
N LEU A 139 -15.61 11.54 -4.27
CA LEU A 139 -14.77 11.08 -3.16
C LEU A 139 -15.53 11.22 -1.84
N PRO A 140 -15.22 10.36 -0.85
CA PRO A 140 -15.71 10.56 0.51
C PRO A 140 -15.14 11.88 1.08
N GLU A 141 -15.91 12.51 1.96
CA GLU A 141 -15.44 13.71 2.66
C GLU A 141 -14.26 13.39 3.58
N ARG A 142 -13.33 14.34 3.68
CA ARG A 142 -12.24 14.27 4.63
C ARG A 142 -12.80 14.55 6.03
N GLY A 143 -12.64 13.61 6.96
CA GLY A 143 -12.84 13.86 8.39
C GLY A 143 -11.88 14.93 8.96
N ASP A 144 -12.06 15.28 10.23
CA ASP A 144 -11.46 16.41 10.94
C ASP A 144 -10.14 16.12 11.69
N PHE A 145 -9.64 14.89 11.62
CA PHE A 145 -8.39 14.48 12.28
C PHE A 145 -7.18 15.30 11.80
N ASP A 146 -6.47 15.94 12.74
CA ASP A 146 -5.23 16.67 12.47
C ASP A 146 -4.04 15.70 12.37
N LEU A 147 -3.49 15.57 11.16
CA LEU A 147 -2.32 14.73 10.89
C LEU A 147 -1.07 15.19 11.67
N GLN A 148 -0.99 16.46 12.09
CA GLN A 148 0.15 16.93 12.88
C GLN A 148 0.23 16.27 14.25
N GLU A 149 -0.89 15.78 14.80
CA GLU A 149 -0.91 15.03 16.07
C GLU A 149 -0.04 13.76 15.99
N ILE A 150 0.14 13.19 14.80
CA ILE A 150 0.97 12.00 14.57
C ILE A 150 2.44 12.27 14.90
N LYS A 151 2.91 13.52 14.78
CA LYS A 151 4.29 13.89 15.13
C LYS A 151 4.55 13.80 16.64
N SER A 152 3.51 13.80 17.46
CA SER A 152 3.64 13.62 18.91
C SER A 152 4.14 12.20 19.25
N ASN A 153 4.86 12.06 20.36
CA ASN A 153 5.40 10.77 20.83
C ASN A 153 4.31 9.75 21.25
N SER A 154 3.04 10.15 21.23
CA SER A 154 1.89 9.31 21.56
C SER A 154 1.63 8.24 20.50
N VAL A 155 2.02 8.47 19.24
CA VAL A 155 1.89 7.50 18.15
C VAL A 155 3.16 6.66 18.03
N LYS A 156 3.03 5.36 18.31
CA LYS A 156 4.14 4.41 18.27
C LYS A 156 4.13 3.63 16.95
N PHE A 157 5.20 3.81 16.16
CA PHE A 157 5.52 2.92 15.04
C PHE A 157 6.34 1.73 15.56
N VAL A 158 6.19 0.56 14.93
CA VAL A 158 6.96 -0.63 15.30
C VAL A 158 8.40 -0.46 14.82
N CYS A 159 9.27 -0.09 15.75
CA CYS A 159 10.71 -0.05 15.54
C CYS A 159 11.37 -1.22 16.29
N ILE A 160 12.20 -1.99 15.59
CA ILE A 160 12.96 -3.10 16.15
C ILE A 160 14.44 -2.75 16.08
N TYR A 161 15.16 -2.98 17.16
CA TYR A 161 16.57 -2.65 17.24
C TYR A 161 17.43 -3.77 16.68
N MET A 162 18.43 -3.43 15.86
CA MET A 162 19.43 -4.37 15.37
C MET A 162 20.39 -4.73 16.52
N HIS A 163 20.08 -5.80 17.25
CA HIS A 163 21.02 -6.50 18.13
C HIS A 163 21.21 -7.93 17.61
N GLY A 164 22.41 -8.50 17.79
CA GLY A 164 22.65 -9.90 17.46
C GLY A 164 21.58 -10.78 18.12
N ILE A 165 20.81 -11.47 17.27
CA ILE A 165 19.73 -12.44 17.54
C ILE A 165 19.45 -12.72 19.04
N GLU A 166 18.80 -11.80 19.75
CA GLU A 166 18.09 -12.12 21.00
C GLU A 166 16.79 -11.31 21.09
N LYS A 167 15.70 -12.01 21.43
CA LYS A 167 14.31 -11.55 21.34
C LYS A 167 14.04 -10.31 22.19
N ALA A 168 13.51 -9.25 21.57
CA ALA A 168 12.92 -8.12 22.28
C ALA A 168 11.55 -8.48 22.89
N PRO A 169 11.19 -7.92 24.06
CA PRO A 169 9.92 -8.24 24.73
C PRO A 169 8.73 -7.59 24.01
N THR A 170 7.70 -8.40 23.81
CA THR A 170 6.40 -8.09 23.23
C THR A 170 5.86 -6.76 23.75
N THR A 171 5.57 -5.81 22.86
CA THR A 171 4.84 -4.59 23.21
C THR A 171 3.65 -4.39 22.27
N THR A 172 2.53 -4.04 22.89
CA THR A 172 1.17 -3.94 22.36
C THR A 172 1.09 -3.20 21.03
N VAL A 173 0.49 -3.86 20.04
CA VAL A 173 0.29 -3.40 18.67
C VAL A 173 -1.00 -2.57 18.60
N MET A 174 -0.91 -1.31 18.18
CA MET A 174 -2.07 -0.60 17.62
C MET A 174 -2.24 -1.10 16.19
N GLU A 175 -3.32 -1.82 15.93
CA GLU A 175 -3.60 -2.40 14.61
C GLU A 175 -4.02 -1.26 13.65
N LYS A 176 -3.26 -1.04 12.56
CA LYS A 176 -3.45 0.04 11.56
C LYS A 176 -4.87 0.12 10.94
N LYS A 177 -5.75 -0.86 11.20
CA LYS A 177 -7.17 -0.80 10.82
C LYS A 177 -7.86 0.44 11.37
N GLU A 178 -7.50 0.91 12.55
CA GLU A 178 -8.21 2.01 13.21
C GLU A 178 -8.03 3.37 12.51
N VAL A 179 -6.90 3.65 11.85
CA VAL A 179 -6.69 4.97 11.20
C VAL A 179 -7.47 5.08 9.87
N CYS A 180 -7.65 3.98 9.15
CA CYS A 180 -8.47 3.94 7.95
C CYS A 180 -9.98 3.81 8.28
N GLU A 181 -10.34 3.07 9.33
CA GLU A 181 -11.74 2.86 9.74
C GLU A 181 -12.31 4.03 10.56
N ALA A 182 -11.48 4.78 11.30
CA ALA A 182 -11.92 5.96 12.06
C ALA A 182 -12.54 7.07 11.18
N ARG A 183 -12.27 7.05 9.87
CA ARG A 183 -12.81 8.03 8.90
C ARG A 183 -13.99 7.50 8.08
N THR A 184 -14.46 6.27 8.31
CA THR A 184 -15.60 5.67 7.59
C THR A 184 -16.74 5.25 8.52
N ARG A 185 -17.03 6.01 9.58
CA ARG A 185 -18.33 5.88 10.26
C ARG A 185 -19.40 6.44 9.34
N LEU A 186 -20.15 5.54 8.71
CA LEU A 186 -21.46 5.86 8.17
C LEU A 186 -22.33 6.41 9.32
N PRO A 187 -23.06 7.51 9.13
CA PRO A 187 -24.07 7.92 10.10
C PRO A 187 -25.13 6.81 10.20
N ASN A 188 -25.52 6.49 11.43
CA ASN A 188 -26.68 5.63 11.71
C ASN A 188 -27.96 6.20 11.11
#